data_AF-A0A4Y3TJY1-F1
#
_entry.id   AF-A0A4Y3TJY1-F1
#
_cell.length_a   1.000
_cell.length_b   1.000
_cell.length_c   1.000
_cell.angle_alpha   90.00
_cell.angle_beta   90.00
_cell.angle_gamma   90.00
#
_symmetry.space_group_name_H-M   'P 1'
#
loop_
_entity.id
_entity.type
_entity.pdbx_description
1 polymer ?
#
loop_
_entity_poly.entity_id
_entity_poly.type
_entity_poly.pdbx_seq_one_letter_code
_entity_poly.pdbx_strand_id
1 'polypeptide(L)' 'MIRTSKIIEIDGIFLGTAIQLSGGQGQRFYATHDSVRALHNAVRPDMAVLARQVAQTFRQNQTISCAA' A
#
# COMPACT_ATOMS: atom_id res chain seq x y z
N MET A 1 10.30 7.29 20.86
CA MET A 1 8.95 6.97 20.35
C MET A 1 9.10 5.87 19.31
N ILE A 2 8.52 4.68 19.54
CA ILE A 2 8.65 3.54 18.61
C ILE A 2 7.63 3.74 17.48
N ARG A 3 8.07 3.71 16.21
CA ARG A 3 7.18 3.68 15.04
C ARG A 3 6.96 2.23 14.64
N THR A 4 5.73 1.90 14.26
CA THR A 4 5.43 0.58 13.69
C THR A 4 5.51 0.65 12.17
N SER A 5 5.99 -0.42 11.57
CA SER A 5 5.90 -0.66 10.13
C SER A 5 5.21 -2.00 9.89
N LYS A 6 4.52 -2.12 8.76
CA LYS A 6 3.88 -3.36 8.32
C LYS A 6 4.11 -3.56 6.83
N ILE A 7 4.43 -4.80 6.46
CA ILE A 7 4.46 -5.24 5.07
C ILE A 7 3.03 -5.30 4.54
N ILE A 8 2.83 -4.88 3.29
CA ILE A 8 1.60 -5.13 2.53
C ILE A 8 1.95 -6.11 1.40
N GLU A 9 1.30 -7.26 1.46
CA GLU A 9 1.40 -8.35 0.50
C GLU A 9 -0.02 -8.77 0.11
N ILE A 10 -0.22 -9.11 -1.16
CA ILE A 10 -1.49 -9.59 -1.68
C ILE A 10 -1.22 -10.79 -2.59
N ASP A 11 -1.88 -11.91 -2.31
CA ASP A 11 -1.77 -13.15 -3.08
C ASP A 11 -0.30 -13.61 -3.27
N GLY A 12 0.53 -13.46 -2.23
CA GLY A 12 1.95 -13.82 -2.26
C GLY A 12 2.87 -12.75 -2.87
N ILE A 13 2.33 -11.64 -3.37
CA ILE A 13 3.10 -10.59 -4.05
C ILE A 13 3.38 -9.45 -3.09
N PHE A 14 4.66 -9.19 -2.82
CA PHE A 14 5.10 -8.07 -2.00
C PHE A 14 4.86 -6.75 -2.73
N LEU A 15 4.02 -5.89 -2.15
CA LEU A 15 3.60 -4.62 -2.77
C LEU A 15 4.32 -3.41 -2.18
N GLY A 16 4.73 -3.49 -0.93
CA GLY A 16 5.45 -2.42 -0.24
C GLY A 16 5.27 -2.43 1.27
N THR A 17 5.60 -1.30 1.90
CA THR A 17 5.59 -1.16 3.36
C THR A 17 4.76 0.05 3.78
N ALA A 18 3.92 -0.12 4.79
CA ALA A 18 3.25 0.95 5.50
C ALA A 18 4.06 1.34 6.74
N ILE A 19 4.33 2.63 6.92
CA ILE A 19 5.04 3.17 8.08
C ILE A 19 4.14 4.15 8.81
N GLN A 20 3.98 3.95 10.12
CA GLN A 20 3.22 4.86 10.97
C GLN A 20 3.94 6.19 11.09
N LEU A 21 3.23 7.27 10.77
CA LEU A 21 3.73 8.63 10.94
C LEU A 21 3.71 9.03 12.42
N SER A 22 4.61 9.95 12.78
CA SER A 22 4.63 10.52 14.13
C SER A 22 3.31 11.19 14.50
N GLY A 23 2.98 11.15 15.79
CA GLY A 23 1.80 11.85 16.30
C GLY A 23 0.45 11.27 15.84
N GLY A 24 0.42 10.02 15.36
CA GLY A 24 -0.83 9.36 14.95
C GLY A 24 -1.41 9.90 13.64
N GLN A 25 -0.62 10.60 12.83
CA GLN A 25 -1.04 11.22 11.55
C GLN A 25 -1.29 10.21 10.42
N GLY A 26 -1.49 8.93 10.75
CA GLY A 26 -1.79 7.87 9.80
C GLY A 26 -0.59 7.01 9.40
N GLN A 27 -0.77 6.33 8.26
CA GLN A 27 0.14 5.35 7.67
C GLN A 27 0.57 5.85 6.30
N ARG A 28 1.88 5.95 6.06
CA ARG A 28 2.45 6.27 4.75
C ARG A 28 2.86 4.99 4.05
N PHE A 29 2.49 4.85 2.78
CA PHE A 29 2.84 3.71 1.96
C PHE A 29 4.06 3.97 1.09
N TYR A 30 4.98 3.02 1.09
CA TYR A 30 6.14 2.97 0.20
C TYR A 30 5.97 1.77 -0.73
N ALA A 31 5.47 2.05 -1.93
CA ALA A 31 5.31 1.05 -2.97
C ALA A 31 6.66 0.55 -3.48
N THR A 32 6.77 -0.77 -3.63
CA THR A 32 7.89 -1.46 -4.28
C THR A 32 7.46 -2.08 -5.61
N HIS A 33 6.17 -2.40 -5.77
CA HIS A 33 5.62 -3.01 -6.97
C HIS A 33 4.97 -1.95 -7.88
N ASP A 34 5.21 -2.04 -9.19
CA ASP A 34 4.79 -1.01 -10.16
C ASP A 34 3.27 -0.89 -10.29
N SER A 35 2.54 -2.00 -10.16
CA SER A 35 1.06 -1.98 -10.20
C SER A 35 0.42 -1.18 -9.06
N VAL A 36 1.18 -0.78 -8.03
CA VAL A 36 0.70 0.11 -6.95
C VAL A 36 1.52 1.38 -6.83
N ARG A 37 2.36 1.70 -7.84
CA ARG A 37 3.23 2.87 -7.86
C ARG A 37 2.48 4.19 -7.66
N ALA A 38 1.24 4.27 -8.14
CA ALA A 38 0.37 5.44 -7.97
C ALA A 38 0.06 5.76 -6.49
N LEU A 39 0.19 4.78 -5.59
CA LEU A 39 0.01 4.95 -4.16
C LEU A 39 1.32 5.21 -3.41
N HIS A 40 2.46 5.29 -4.10
CA HIS A 40 3.73 5.59 -3.46
C HIS A 40 3.67 6.96 -2.75
N ASN A 41 4.14 7.01 -1.50
CA ASN A 41 4.01 8.15 -0.58
C ASN A 41 2.58 8.52 -0.15
N ALA A 42 1.55 7.77 -0.54
CA ALA A 42 0.19 8.04 -0.08
C ALA A 42 0.09 7.87 1.43
N VAL A 43 -0.57 8.82 2.09
CA VAL A 43 -0.88 8.78 3.52
C VAL A 43 -2.36 8.46 3.72
N ARG A 44 -2.66 7.53 4.61
CA ARG A 44 -4.03 7.14 4.97
C ARG A 44 -4.22 7.10 6.48
N PRO A 45 -5.44 7.36 6.98
CA PRO A 45 -5.69 7.51 8.41
C PRO A 45 -5.33 6.26 9.22
N ASP A 46 -5.49 5.08 8.62
CA ASP A 46 -5.16 3.81 9.27
C ASP A 46 -4.72 2.74 8.26
N MET A 47 -4.26 1.62 8.80
CA MET A 47 -3.75 0.49 8.03
C MET A 47 -4.83 -0.21 7.20
N ALA A 48 -6.06 -0.30 7.68
CA ALA A 48 -7.14 -0.99 6.99
C ALA A 48 -7.62 -0.20 5.76
N VAL A 49 -7.69 1.13 5.85
CA VAL A 49 -7.94 2.01 4.70
C VAL A 49 -6.81 1.89 3.69
N LEU A 50 -5.55 1.90 4.15
CA LEU A 50 -4.41 1.79 3.25
C LEU A 50 -4.38 0.44 2.52
N ALA A 51 -4.51 -0.67 3.26
CA ALA A 51 -4.49 -2.02 2.69
C ALA A 51 -5.60 -2.24 1.66
N ARG A 52 -6.82 -1.74 1.93
CA ARG A 52 -7.95 -1.82 0.98
C ARG A 52 -7.64 -1.09 -0.33
N GLN A 53 -7.07 0.12 -0.26
CA GLN A 53 -6.73 0.87 -1.47
C GLN A 53 -5.60 0.23 -2.26
N VAL A 54 -4.55 -0.25 -1.57
CA VAL A 54 -3.46 -0.99 -2.22
C VAL A 54 -4.03 -2.23 -2.94
N ALA A 55 -4.93 -2.97 -2.29
CA ALA A 55 -5.58 -4.12 -2.91
C ALA A 55 -6.44 -3.77 -4.12
N GLN A 56 -7.22 -2.70 -4.02
CA GLN A 56 -8.05 -2.24 -5.13
C GLN A 56 -7.19 -1.83 -6.33
N THR A 57 -6.18 -0.98 -6.13
CA THR A 57 -5.28 -0.52 -7.20
C THR A 57 -4.52 -1.69 -7.81
N PHE A 58 -4.01 -2.60 -6.99
CA PHE A 58 -3.31 -3.79 -7.43
C PHE A 58 -4.16 -4.64 -8.39
N ARG A 59 -5.38 -5.01 -7.96
CA ARG A 59 -6.30 -5.85 -8.75
C ARG A 59 -6.75 -5.15 -10.03
N GLN A 60 -7.08 -3.86 -9.96
CA GLN A 60 -7.47 -3.08 -11.15
C GLN A 60 -6.35 -3.09 -12.21
N ASN A 61 -5.10 -2.91 -11.78
CA ASN A 61 -3.98 -2.89 -12.72
C ASN A 61 -3.60 -4.28 -13.24
N GLN A 62 -3.86 -5.34 -12.48
CA GLN A 62 -3.72 -6.72 -12.99
C GLN A 62 -4.78 -7.08 -14.03
N THR A 63 -6.03 -6.66 -13.84
CA THR A 63 -7.08 -6.90 -14.84
C THR A 63 -6.79 -6.22 -16.18
N ILE A 64 -6.10 -5.06 -16.14
CA ILE A 64 -5.66 -4.35 -17.35
C ILE A 64 -4.53 -5.12 -18.05
N SER A 65 -3.56 -5.66 -17.30
CA SER A 65 -2.45 -6.43 -17.88
C SER A 65 -2.84 -7.77 -18.52
N CYS A 66 -3.97 -8.37 -18.14
CA CYS A 66 -4.45 -9.62 -18.76
C CYS A 66 -5.36 -9.38 -19.99
N ALA A 67 -5.86 -8.15 -20.17
CA ALA A 67 -6.74 -7.76 -21.27
C ALA A 67 -6.01 -7.08 -22.44
N ALA A 68 -4.68 -6.95 -22.37
CA ALA A 68 -3.80 -6.38 -23.39
C ALA A 68 -3.01 -7.48 -24.11
#